data_AF-A0A1G2W3B4-F1
#
_entry.id   AF-A0A1G2W3B4-F1
#
_cell.length_a   1.000
_cell.length_b   1.000
_cell.length_c   1.000
_cell.angle_alpha   90.00
_cell.angle_beta   90.00
_cell.angle_gamma   90.00
#
_symmetry.space_group_name_H-M   'P 1'
#
loop_
_entity.id
_entity.type
_entity.pdbx_description
1 polymer ?
#
loop_
_entity_poly.entity_id
_entity_poly.type
_entity_poly.pdbx_seq_one_letter_code
_entity_poly.pdbx_strand_id
1 'polypeptide(L)'
;MTQAELRERAPEGVPLTAYDREIAPIYLRLLDADAAGADWREVSKIVLGVDAATEPKRAEVMHASHLARARWLRDGGYREFLGSTSS
;
A
#
# COMPACT_ATOMS: atom_id res chain seq x y z
N MET A 1 -3.27 4.42 18.69
CA MET A 1 -3.82 4.67 17.34
C MET A 1 -4.59 3.43 16.95
N THR A 2 -5.89 3.54 16.71
CA THR A 2 -6.66 2.43 16.12
C THR A 2 -6.02 2.12 14.77
N GLN A 3 -5.47 0.91 14.64
CA GLN A 3 -5.03 0.41 13.36
C GLN A 3 -6.26 0.46 12.45
N ALA A 4 -6.25 1.34 11.43
CA ALA A 4 -7.31 1.31 10.43
C ALA A 4 -7.39 -0.11 9.89
N GLU A 5 -8.60 -0.66 9.76
CA GLU A 5 -8.79 -1.99 9.21
C GLU A 5 -8.24 -2.00 7.78
N LEU A 6 -7.12 -2.70 7.58
CA LEU A 6 -6.54 -2.86 6.25
C LEU A 6 -7.50 -3.68 5.39
N ARG A 7 -7.83 -3.13 4.22
CA ARG A 7 -8.60 -3.85 3.22
C ARG A 7 -7.73 -4.98 2.66
N GLU A 8 -8.37 -6.05 2.19
CA GLU A 8 -7.65 -7.14 1.53
C GLU A 8 -6.96 -6.68 0.25
N ARG A 9 -7.50 -5.64 -0.41
CA ARG A 9 -6.89 -4.99 -1.57
C ARG A 9 -6.83 -3.48 -1.37
N ALA A 10 -5.69 -2.90 -1.74
CA ALA A 10 -5.57 -1.46 -1.85
C ALA A 10 -6.48 -0.92 -2.98
N PRO A 11 -6.93 0.35 -2.89
CA PRO A 11 -7.57 1.02 -4.00
C PRO A 11 -6.67 1.03 -5.25
N GLU A 12 -7.31 1.04 -6.41
CA GLU A 12 -6.64 1.14 -7.71
C GLU A 12 -7.08 2.42 -8.43
N GLY A 13 -6.27 2.90 -9.38
CA GLY A 13 -6.62 4.04 -10.22
C GLY A 13 -6.67 5.40 -9.50
N VAL A 14 -7.33 6.36 -10.13
CA VAL A 14 -7.54 7.72 -9.62
C VAL A 14 -9.00 7.90 -9.17
N PRO A 15 -9.28 8.81 -8.21
CA PRO A 15 -8.37 9.70 -7.48
C PRO A 15 -7.72 9.06 -6.24
N LEU A 16 -6.88 9.82 -5.54
CA LEU A 16 -6.44 9.50 -4.18
C LEU A 16 -7.66 9.42 -3.25
N THR A 17 -7.79 8.31 -2.53
CA THR A 17 -8.93 8.04 -1.63
C THR A 17 -8.64 8.50 -0.20
N ALA A 18 -9.67 8.60 0.64
CA ALA A 18 -9.49 8.82 2.08
C ALA A 18 -8.71 7.67 2.73
N TYR A 19 -8.96 6.43 2.31
CA TYR A 19 -8.23 5.26 2.75
C TYR A 19 -6.73 5.38 2.52
N ASP A 20 -6.31 5.84 1.33
CA ASP A 20 -4.89 6.04 1.02
C ASP A 20 -4.21 7.03 1.99
N ARG A 21 -4.95 8.04 2.47
CA ARG A 21 -4.44 9.03 3.45
C ARG A 21 -4.35 8.45 4.86
N GLU A 22 -5.34 7.64 5.25
CA GLU A 22 -5.39 7.01 6.57
C GLU A 22 -4.25 6.00 6.78
N ILE A 23 -3.87 5.27 5.72
CA ILE A 23 -2.84 4.23 5.81
C ILE A 23 -1.48 4.65 5.20
N ALA A 24 -1.26 5.94 4.95
CA ALA A 24 -0.02 6.46 4.36
C ALA A 24 1.27 5.97 5.06
N PRO A 25 1.35 5.86 6.40
CA PRO A 25 2.52 5.30 7.07
C PRO A 25 2.82 3.84 6.70
N ILE A 26 1.79 3.05 6.38
CA ILE A 26 1.94 1.65 5.94
C ILE A 26 2.57 1.62 4.55
N TYR A 27 2.15 2.49 3.63
CA TYR A 27 2.77 2.60 2.31
C TYR A 27 4.25 2.97 2.38
N LEU A 28 4.65 3.87 3.27
CA LEU A 28 6.06 4.21 3.48
C LEU A 28 6.86 3.00 3.96
N ARG A 29 6.35 2.25 4.95
CA ARG A 29 7.01 1.03 5.44
C ARG A 29 7.14 -0.06 4.37
N LEU A 30 6.15 -0.20 3.49
CA LEU A 30 6.23 -1.12 2.36
C LEU A 30 7.30 -0.69 1.36
N LEU A 31 7.40 0.61 1.05
CA LEU A 31 8.42 1.14 0.14
C LEU A 31 9.84 0.97 0.72
N ASP A 32 10.02 1.24 2.02
CA ASP A 32 11.31 1.04 2.70
C ASP A 32 11.73 -0.43 2.69
N ALA A 33 10.79 -1.35 2.96
CA ALA A 33 11.06 -2.78 2.93
C ALA A 33 11.38 -3.30 1.52
N ASP A 34 10.66 -2.81 0.50
CA ASP A 34 10.92 -3.10 -0.91
C ASP A 34 12.31 -2.59 -1.34
N ALA A 35 12.68 -1.37 -0.94
CA ALA A 35 14.00 -0.81 -1.21
C ALA A 35 15.13 -1.56 -0.51
N ALA A 36 14.86 -2.15 0.67
CA ALA A 36 15.79 -2.99 1.40
C ALA A 36 15.86 -4.44 0.87
N GLY A 37 15.02 -4.82 -0.10
CA GLY A 37 14.96 -6.18 -0.63
C GLY A 37 14.44 -7.22 0.38
N ALA A 38 13.59 -6.80 1.32
CA ALA A 38 13.03 -7.69 2.34
C ALA A 38 12.10 -8.76 1.73
N ASP A 39 11.99 -9.92 2.39
CA ASP A 39 11.04 -10.96 1.97
C ASP A 39 9.60 -10.46 2.19
N TRP A 40 8.81 -10.47 1.12
CA TRP A 40 7.42 -10.04 1.14
C TRP A 40 6.56 -10.77 2.19
N ARG A 41 6.91 -12.01 2.55
CA ARG A 41 6.18 -12.79 3.59
C ARG A 41 6.42 -12.24 4.98
N GLU A 42 7.64 -11.81 5.27
CA GLU A 42 7.97 -11.16 6.54
C GLU A 42 7.32 -9.77 6.59
N VAL A 43 7.38 -9.04 5.48
CA VAL A 43 6.72 -7.73 5.34
C VAL A 43 5.21 -7.86 5.53
N SER A 44 4.54 -8.85 4.91
CA SER A 44 3.09 -9.03 5.05
C SER A 44 2.70 -9.26 6.51
N LYS A 45 3.49 -10.03 7.26
CA LYS A 45 3.24 -10.31 8.66
C LYS A 45 3.48 -9.09 9.55
N ILE A 46 4.60 -8.41 9.37
CA ILE A 46 5.04 -7.30 10.26
C ILE A 46 4.34 -5.98 9.94
N VAL A 47 4.08 -5.70 8.66
CA VAL A 47 3.55 -4.42 8.19
C VAL A 47 2.04 -4.49 7.97
N LEU A 48 1.54 -5.60 7.42
CA LEU A 48 0.11 -5.76 7.07
C LEU A 48 -0.67 -6.64 8.05
N GLY A 49 0.02 -7.31 8.99
CA GLY A 49 -0.61 -8.16 10.00
C GLY A 49 -1.17 -9.48 9.46
N VAL A 50 -0.77 -9.91 8.26
CA VAL A 50 -1.24 -11.15 7.62
C VAL A 50 -0.09 -12.13 7.41
N ASP A 51 -0.20 -13.32 8.00
CA ASP A 51 0.85 -14.32 7.96
C ASP A 51 0.71 -15.22 6.72
N ALA A 52 1.73 -15.21 5.86
CA ALA A 52 1.75 -16.03 4.65
C ALA A 52 1.86 -17.55 4.93
N ALA A 53 2.26 -17.95 6.14
CA ALA A 53 2.28 -19.36 6.54
C ALA A 53 0.87 -19.90 6.81
N THR A 54 -0.07 -19.05 7.26
CA THR A 54 -1.44 -19.44 7.59
C THR A 54 -2.43 -19.03 6.50
N GLU A 55 -2.25 -17.86 5.89
CA GLU A 55 -3.12 -17.27 4.88
C GLU A 55 -2.33 -16.85 3.62
N PRO A 56 -1.65 -17.78 2.92
CA PRO A 56 -0.69 -17.47 1.87
C PRO A 56 -1.26 -16.58 0.76
N LYS A 57 -2.45 -16.91 0.26
CA LYS A 57 -3.10 -16.17 -0.83
C LYS A 57 -3.47 -14.75 -0.40
N ARG A 58 -4.02 -14.60 0.81
CA ARG A 58 -4.43 -13.30 1.33
C ARG A 58 -3.21 -12.43 1.59
N ALA A 59 -2.15 -12.99 2.17
CA ALA A 59 -0.88 -12.31 2.39
C ALA A 59 -0.26 -11.80 1.09
N GLU A 60 -0.23 -12.65 0.06
CA GLU A 60 0.29 -12.30 -1.26
C GLU A 60 -0.53 -11.17 -1.91
N VAL A 61 -1.86 -11.28 -1.91
CA VAL A 61 -2.76 -10.26 -2.49
C VAL A 61 -2.64 -8.93 -1.75
N MET A 62 -2.63 -8.96 -0.41
CA MET A 62 -2.48 -7.76 0.40
C MET A 62 -1.13 -7.11 0.15
N HIS A 63 -0.03 -7.88 0.19
CA HIS A 63 1.31 -7.33 -0.07
C HIS A 63 1.41 -6.72 -1.47
N ALA A 64 1.05 -7.48 -2.51
CA ALA A 64 1.19 -7.04 -3.90
C ALA A 64 0.35 -5.78 -4.20
N SER A 65 -0.92 -5.75 -3.79
CA SER A 65 -1.81 -4.62 -4.07
C SER A 65 -1.39 -3.35 -3.34
N HIS A 66 -0.99 -3.45 -2.06
CA HIS A 66 -0.59 -2.28 -1.29
C HIS A 66 0.77 -1.74 -1.72
N LEU A 67 1.72 -2.61 -2.06
CA LEU A 67 3.01 -2.17 -2.60
C LEU A 67 2.85 -1.53 -3.98
N ALA A 68 1.99 -2.08 -4.85
CA ALA A 68 1.68 -1.47 -6.14
C ALA A 68 1.06 -0.07 -5.96
N ARG A 69 0.12 0.06 -5.02
CA ARG A 69 -0.50 1.35 -4.69
C ARG A 69 0.51 2.35 -4.13
N ALA A 70 1.40 1.90 -3.24
CA ALA A 70 2.46 2.73 -2.68
C ALA A 70 3.42 3.25 -3.77
N ARG A 71 3.81 2.40 -4.72
CA ARG A 71 4.66 2.79 -5.86
C ARG A 71 3.94 3.81 -6.76
N TRP A 72 2.65 3.61 -7.03
CA TRP A 72 1.86 4.59 -7.79
C TRP A 72 1.80 5.97 -7.11
N LEU A 73 1.66 6.00 -5.78
CA LEU A 73 1.70 7.25 -5.00
C LEU A 73 3.06 7.94 -5.10
N ARG A 74 4.15 7.18 -4.96
CA ARG A 74 5.53 7.66 -5.09
C ARG A 74 5.80 8.25 -6.49
N ASP A 75 5.34 7.57 -7.55
CA ASP A 75 5.68 7.89 -8.94
C ASP A 75 4.81 9.03 -9.53
N GLY A 76 3.96 9.66 -8.71
CA GLY A 76 3.25 10.87 -9.09
C GLY A 76 1.74 10.75 -9.22
N GLY A 77 1.10 9.74 -8.62
CA GLY A 77 -0.37 9.66 -8.55
C GLY A 77 -1.06 10.91 -7.99
N TYR A 78 -0.34 11.76 -7.25
CA TYR A 78 -0.82 13.07 -6.79
C TYR A 78 -0.66 14.22 -7.82
N ARG A 79 0.28 14.11 -8.77
CA ARG A 79 0.55 15.14 -9.78
C ARG A 79 -0.54 15.24 -10.84
N GLU A 80 -1.22 14.14 -11.17
CA GLU A 80 -2.39 14.16 -12.08
C GLU A 80 -3.56 14.98 -11.51
N PHE A 81 -3.68 15.05 -10.17
CA PHE A 81 -4.70 15.87 -9.51
C PHE A 81 -4.34 17.36 -9.47
N LEU A 82 -3.06 17.70 -9.31
CA LEU A 82 -2.59 19.09 -9.31
C LEU A 82 -2.43 19.69 -10.72
N GLY A 83 -2.33 18.85 -11.75
CA GLY A 83 -2.21 19.29 -13.15
C GLY A 83 -3.53 19.46 -13.90
N SER A 84 -4.66 19.08 -13.31
CA SER A 84 -5.99 19.17 -13.95
C SER A 84 -6.81 20.39 -13.50
N THR A 85 -6.20 21.33 -12.78
CA THR A 85 -6.75 22.68 -12.57
C THR A 85 -6.06 23.66 -13.52
N SER A 86 -6.27 23.45 -14.82
CA SER A 86 -5.93 24.43 -15.87
C SER A 86 -6.75 24.12 -17.13
N SER A 87 -8.01 24.55 -17.14
CA SER A 87 -8.74 25.19 -18.27
C SER A 87 -10.16 25.48 -17.83
#